data_AF-A0A4U5WCY2-F1
#
_entry.id   AF-A0A4U5WCY2-F1
#
_cell.length_a   1.000
_cell.length_b   1.000
_cell.length_c   1.000
_cell.angle_alpha   90.00
_cell.angle_beta   90.00
_cell.angle_gamma   90.00
#
_symmetry.space_group_name_H-M   'P 1'
#
loop_
_entity.id
_entity.type
_entity.pdbx_description
1 polymer ?
#
loop_
_entity_poly.entity_id
_entity_poly.type
_entity_poly.pdbx_seq_one_letter_code
_entity_poly.pdbx_strand_id
1 'polypeptide(L)'
;MTTTTQRTQPAQNADERAMLEGWLDYHRQTLAVKCEGLTDAQLRTAAVPPSELSLLGLVRHMAEVERHWFRRVLVGDAPDPIYYDEADPDGDFHTGEQDTWDEAHGTWQAEIEEARRNAARHALDDLSVGKGRSTGEPFSLRWIYTHIIEEYARHNGHADLLRERVDGTTGD
;
A
#
# COMPACT_ATOMS: atom_id res chain seq x y z
N MET A 1 5.50 15.50 -19.46
CA MET A 1 5.63 16.34 -18.26
C MET A 1 5.47 15.39 -17.08
N THR A 2 6.55 15.08 -16.38
CA THR A 2 6.49 14.28 -15.15
C THR A 2 5.81 15.12 -14.09
N THR A 3 4.56 14.79 -13.76
CA THR A 3 3.86 15.38 -12.62
C THR A 3 4.62 14.92 -11.38
N THR A 4 5.32 15.82 -10.71
CA THR A 4 5.95 15.51 -9.42
C THR A 4 4.85 15.16 -8.43
N THR A 5 4.93 13.97 -7.84
CA THR A 5 4.00 13.51 -6.81
C THR A 5 4.19 14.41 -5.60
N GLN A 6 3.19 15.22 -5.29
CA GLN A 6 3.23 16.09 -4.13
C GLN A 6 2.70 15.36 -2.89
N ARG A 7 3.58 15.15 -1.91
CA ARG A 7 3.20 14.66 -0.59
C ARG A 7 2.49 15.76 0.20
N THR A 8 1.26 15.52 0.61
CA THR A 8 0.40 16.46 1.34
C THR A 8 0.36 16.09 2.82
N GLN A 9 0.74 17.03 3.69
CA GLN A 9 0.66 16.82 5.14
C GLN A 9 -0.82 16.79 5.60
N PRO A 10 -1.19 15.87 6.51
CA PRO A 10 -2.53 15.86 7.08
C PRO A 10 -2.78 17.12 7.92
N ALA A 11 -4.04 17.54 7.99
CA ALA A 11 -4.43 18.72 8.76
C ALA A 11 -4.27 18.49 10.27
N GLN A 12 -3.70 19.47 10.97
CA GLN A 12 -3.39 19.37 12.41
C GLN A 12 -4.61 19.36 13.34
N ASN A 13 -5.78 19.78 12.85
CA ASN A 13 -7.01 19.98 13.62
C ASN A 13 -8.26 19.46 12.89
N ALA A 14 -8.10 18.47 12.02
CA ALA A 14 -9.21 17.78 11.37
C ALA A 14 -10.01 16.92 12.37
N ASP A 15 -11.23 16.55 11.99
CA ASP A 15 -11.96 15.49 12.69
C ASP A 15 -11.25 14.13 12.51
N GLU A 16 -11.69 13.14 13.29
CA GLU A 16 -11.04 11.82 13.34
C GLU A 16 -10.94 11.16 11.96
N ARG A 17 -12.01 11.20 11.17
CA ARG A 17 -12.02 10.57 9.84
C ARG A 17 -11.06 11.29 8.90
N ALA A 18 -11.19 12.61 8.78
CA ALA A 18 -10.36 13.39 7.88
C ALA A 18 -8.88 13.29 8.26
N MET A 19 -8.56 13.13 9.55
CA MET A 19 -7.20 12.89 10.01
C MET A 19 -6.68 11.49 9.63
N LEU A 20 -7.46 10.42 9.83
CA LEU A 20 -7.08 9.06 9.41
C LEU A 20 -6.86 8.97 7.89
N GLU A 21 -7.81 9.51 7.10
CA GLU A 21 -7.73 9.52 5.64
C GLU A 21 -6.55 10.37 5.16
N GLY A 22 -6.30 11.52 5.78
CA GLY A 22 -5.16 12.38 5.47
C GLY A 22 -3.80 11.72 5.75
N TRP A 23 -3.66 11.03 6.90
CA TRP A 23 -2.43 10.28 7.20
C TRP A 23 -2.21 9.12 6.25
N LEU A 24 -3.27 8.39 5.90
CA LEU A 24 -3.18 7.32 4.93
C LEU A 24 -2.76 7.83 3.55
N ASP A 25 -3.35 8.93 3.08
CA ASP A 25 -2.97 9.53 1.81
C ASP A 25 -1.53 10.07 1.80
N TYR A 26 -1.06 10.66 2.91
CA TYR A 26 0.34 11.04 3.09
C TYR A 26 1.28 9.85 2.89
N HIS A 27 0.94 8.71 3.49
CA HIS A 27 1.74 7.49 3.42
C HIS A 27 1.72 6.82 2.05
N ARG A 28 0.56 6.82 1.37
CA ARG A 28 0.45 6.41 -0.05
C ARG A 28 1.34 7.29 -0.93
N GLN A 29 1.22 8.60 -0.80
CA GLN A 29 2.05 9.54 -1.57
C GLN A 29 3.54 9.38 -1.27
N THR A 30 3.90 9.06 -0.03
CA THR A 30 5.29 8.80 0.36
C THR A 30 5.87 7.64 -0.44
N LEU A 31 5.17 6.50 -0.53
CA LEU A 31 5.65 5.35 -1.30
C LEU A 31 5.82 5.68 -2.79
N ALA A 32 4.88 6.43 -3.36
CA ALA A 32 4.96 6.88 -4.75
C ALA A 32 6.21 7.76 -4.97
N VAL A 33 6.47 8.72 -4.08
CA VAL A 33 7.69 9.57 -4.11
C VAL A 33 8.97 8.73 -4.07
N LYS A 34 9.02 7.64 -3.28
CA LYS A 34 10.20 6.74 -3.24
C LYS A 34 10.50 6.07 -4.57
N CYS A 35 9.52 5.96 -5.46
CA CYS A 35 9.68 5.32 -6.75
C CYS A 35 10.01 6.31 -7.88
N GLU A 36 9.85 7.61 -7.66
CA GLU A 36 9.99 8.61 -8.72
C GLU A 36 11.40 8.69 -9.30
N GLY A 37 11.47 8.83 -10.63
CA GLY A 37 12.72 8.99 -11.37
C GLY A 37 13.56 7.73 -11.51
N LEU A 38 13.13 6.60 -10.94
CA LEU A 38 13.79 5.31 -11.14
C LEU A 38 13.29 4.64 -12.42
N THR A 39 14.19 3.87 -13.05
CA THR A 39 13.83 2.95 -14.13
C THR A 39 13.16 1.69 -13.58
N ASP A 40 12.40 0.97 -14.40
CA ASP A 40 11.78 -0.30 -13.96
C ASP A 40 12.82 -1.31 -13.45
N ALA A 41 14.01 -1.36 -14.08
CA ALA A 41 15.10 -2.22 -13.63
C ALA A 41 15.59 -1.88 -12.22
N GLN A 42 15.67 -0.58 -11.90
CA GLN A 42 16.02 -0.13 -10.55
C GLN A 42 14.90 -0.43 -9.54
N LEU A 43 13.64 -0.22 -9.93
CA LEU A 43 12.49 -0.50 -9.07
C LEU A 43 12.37 -1.98 -8.70
N ARG A 44 12.73 -2.88 -9.62
CA ARG A 44 12.78 -4.34 -9.40
C ARG A 44 14.00 -4.83 -8.61
N THR A 45 14.99 -3.97 -8.37
CA THR A 45 16.23 -4.40 -7.72
C THR A 45 15.99 -4.69 -6.23
N ALA A 46 16.25 -5.94 -5.82
CA ALA A 46 16.35 -6.31 -4.41
C ALA A 46 17.67 -5.78 -3.81
N ALA A 47 17.65 -4.54 -3.32
CA ALA A 47 18.86 -3.77 -3.05
C ALA A 47 19.54 -4.06 -1.69
N VAL A 48 18.89 -4.81 -0.80
CA VAL A 48 19.35 -5.07 0.58
C VAL A 48 19.41 -6.57 0.86
N PRO A 49 20.48 -7.28 0.46
CA PRO A 49 20.64 -8.70 0.79
C PRO A 49 20.69 -8.93 2.32
N PRO A 50 20.11 -10.04 2.82
CA PRO A 50 19.50 -11.15 2.09
C PRO A 50 18.01 -10.94 1.76
N SER A 51 17.45 -9.73 1.98
CA SER A 51 16.05 -9.45 1.68
C SER A 51 15.80 -9.41 0.18
N GLU A 52 14.66 -9.95 -0.23
CA GLU A 52 14.16 -9.95 -1.61
C GLU A 52 13.25 -8.75 -1.90
N LEU A 53 13.06 -7.86 -0.91
CA LEU A 53 12.22 -6.66 -1.08
C LEU A 53 12.79 -5.74 -2.17
N SER A 54 11.88 -5.26 -3.02
CA SER A 54 12.14 -4.24 -4.04
C SER A 54 11.07 -3.15 -3.97
N LEU A 55 11.34 -1.97 -4.53
CA LEU A 55 10.35 -0.87 -4.52
C LEU A 55 9.11 -1.23 -5.35
N LEU A 56 9.30 -1.91 -6.50
CA LEU A 56 8.18 -2.39 -7.29
C LEU A 56 7.36 -3.44 -6.52
N GLY A 57 8.04 -4.37 -5.84
CA GLY A 57 7.38 -5.38 -5.02
C GLY A 57 6.58 -4.77 -3.86
N LEU A 58 7.10 -3.71 -3.21
CA LEU A 58 6.35 -2.99 -2.18
C LEU A 58 5.08 -2.32 -2.74
N VAL A 59 5.09 -1.81 -3.96
CA VAL A 59 3.88 -1.24 -4.58
C VAL A 59 2.85 -2.33 -4.88
N ARG A 60 3.28 -3.49 -5.38
CA ARG A 60 2.42 -4.66 -5.60
C ARG A 60 1.82 -5.16 -4.29
N HIS A 61 2.65 -5.28 -3.26
CA HIS A 61 2.24 -5.65 -1.92
C HIS A 61 1.17 -4.71 -1.38
N MET A 62 1.39 -3.39 -1.47
CA MET A 62 0.41 -2.43 -0.98
C MET A 62 -0.90 -2.44 -1.78
N ALA A 63 -0.89 -2.81 -3.07
CA ALA A 63 -2.13 -3.06 -3.81
C ALA A 63 -2.91 -4.25 -3.25
N GLU A 64 -2.23 -5.34 -2.91
CA GLU A 64 -2.84 -6.52 -2.27
C GLU A 64 -3.36 -6.20 -0.87
N VAL A 65 -2.63 -5.41 -0.09
CA VAL A 65 -3.04 -4.97 1.26
C VAL A 65 -4.30 -4.11 1.20
N GLU A 66 -4.36 -3.13 0.29
CA GLU A 66 -5.56 -2.30 0.06
C GLU A 66 -6.77 -3.16 -0.35
N ARG A 67 -6.57 -4.03 -1.35
CA ARG A 67 -7.58 -4.97 -1.84
C ARG A 67 -8.09 -5.87 -0.72
N HIS A 68 -7.19 -6.46 0.05
CA HIS A 68 -7.53 -7.37 1.14
C HIS A 68 -8.40 -6.67 2.19
N TRP A 69 -7.97 -5.53 2.69
CA TRP A 69 -8.62 -4.91 3.84
C TRP A 69 -9.89 -4.16 3.49
N PHE A 70 -9.92 -3.41 2.38
CA PHE A 70 -11.09 -2.62 2.04
C PHE A 70 -12.11 -3.34 1.16
N ARG A 71 -11.73 -4.44 0.49
CA ARG A 71 -12.68 -5.26 -0.29
C ARG A 71 -13.03 -6.53 0.46
N ARG A 72 -12.05 -7.39 0.72
CA ARG A 72 -12.29 -8.71 1.32
C ARG A 72 -12.72 -8.64 2.77
N VAL A 73 -12.03 -7.85 3.59
CA VAL A 73 -12.36 -7.73 5.01
C VAL A 73 -13.54 -6.80 5.21
N LEU A 74 -13.44 -5.52 4.82
CA LEU A 74 -14.47 -4.53 5.12
C LEU A 74 -15.84 -4.90 4.55
N VAL A 75 -15.93 -5.17 3.24
CA VAL A 75 -17.23 -5.35 2.56
C VAL A 75 -17.53 -6.78 2.14
N GLY A 76 -16.60 -7.73 2.40
CA GLY A 76 -16.79 -9.14 2.05
C GLY A 76 -16.72 -9.44 0.55
N ASP A 77 -16.27 -8.48 -0.27
CA ASP A 77 -15.98 -8.71 -1.69
C ASP A 77 -14.64 -9.45 -1.76
N ALA A 78 -14.67 -10.73 -2.14
CA ALA A 78 -13.51 -11.62 -2.08
C ALA A 78 -12.96 -11.89 -3.48
N PRO A 79 -12.35 -10.89 -4.16
CA PRO A 79 -11.79 -11.11 -5.47
C PRO A 79 -10.48 -11.91 -5.36
N ASP A 80 -10.09 -12.56 -6.45
CA ASP A 80 -8.84 -13.31 -6.51
C ASP A 80 -7.62 -12.41 -6.23
N PRO A 81 -6.53 -12.94 -5.66
CA PRO A 81 -5.26 -12.23 -5.60
C PRO A 81 -4.79 -11.75 -6.97
N ILE A 82 -4.00 -10.69 -6.99
CA ILE A 82 -3.43 -10.09 -8.20
C ILE A 82 -2.05 -10.69 -8.50
N TYR A 83 -1.17 -10.81 -7.50
CA TYR A 83 0.24 -11.15 -7.70
C TYR A 83 0.71 -12.44 -7.01
N TYR A 84 -0.02 -12.94 -6.01
CA TYR A 84 0.35 -14.15 -5.28
C TYR A 84 -0.67 -15.28 -5.48
N ASP A 85 -0.23 -16.51 -5.27
CA ASP A 85 -1.11 -17.68 -5.25
C ASP A 85 -0.64 -18.73 -4.23
N GLU A 86 -1.23 -19.93 -4.28
CA GLU A 86 -0.83 -21.01 -3.35
C GLU A 86 0.58 -21.55 -3.62
N ALA A 87 1.07 -21.46 -4.86
CA ALA A 87 2.40 -21.91 -5.24
C ALA A 87 3.47 -20.85 -4.96
N ASP A 88 3.09 -19.57 -5.01
CA ASP A 88 3.95 -18.43 -4.70
C ASP A 88 3.23 -17.40 -3.80
N PRO A 89 3.25 -17.60 -2.47
CA PRO A 89 2.58 -16.71 -1.51
C PRO A 89 3.15 -15.29 -1.44
N ASP A 90 4.40 -15.10 -1.86
CA ASP A 90 5.12 -13.81 -1.86
C ASP A 90 5.35 -13.30 -3.30
N GLY A 91 4.47 -13.70 -4.23
CA GLY A 91 4.58 -13.39 -5.66
C GLY A 91 4.50 -11.90 -6.00
N ASP A 92 4.00 -11.07 -5.08
CA ASP A 92 4.10 -9.61 -5.15
C ASP A 92 5.56 -9.11 -5.15
N PHE A 93 6.48 -9.83 -4.52
CA PHE A 93 7.92 -9.50 -4.50
C PHE A 93 8.74 -10.19 -5.59
N HIS A 94 8.26 -11.28 -6.19
CA HIS A 94 8.95 -12.01 -7.25
C HIS A 94 8.73 -11.39 -8.65
N THR A 95 9.40 -10.26 -8.91
CA THR A 95 9.27 -9.52 -10.17
C THR A 95 10.15 -10.07 -11.31
N GLY A 96 9.67 -9.98 -12.55
CA GLY A 96 10.37 -10.30 -13.80
C GLY A 96 10.58 -9.10 -14.73
N GLU A 97 11.28 -9.30 -15.86
CA GLU A 97 11.65 -8.20 -16.77
C GLU A 97 10.47 -7.45 -17.39
N GLN A 98 9.33 -8.13 -17.54
CA GLN A 98 8.07 -7.58 -18.07
C GLN A 98 7.30 -6.71 -17.08
N ASP A 99 7.68 -6.71 -15.80
CA ASP A 99 6.95 -6.01 -14.74
C ASP A 99 7.37 -4.55 -14.69
N THR A 100 6.40 -3.64 -14.82
CA THR A 100 6.68 -2.21 -15.01
C THR A 100 6.07 -1.36 -13.91
N TRP A 101 6.65 -0.19 -13.67
CA TRP A 101 6.08 0.83 -12.81
C TRP A 101 4.66 1.18 -13.21
N ASP A 102 4.42 1.42 -14.50
CA ASP A 102 3.12 1.89 -15.00
C ASP A 102 2.00 0.87 -14.71
N GLU A 103 2.28 -0.42 -14.84
CA GLU A 103 1.35 -1.50 -14.49
C GLU A 103 1.10 -1.53 -12.98
N ALA A 104 2.15 -1.71 -12.17
CA ALA A 104 2.00 -1.88 -10.73
C ALA A 104 1.39 -0.64 -10.07
N HIS A 105 1.80 0.56 -10.49
CA HIS A 105 1.25 1.82 -10.00
C HIS A 105 -0.21 1.98 -10.43
N GLY A 106 -0.55 1.66 -11.68
CA GLY A 106 -1.94 1.71 -12.16
C GLY A 106 -2.86 0.78 -11.37
N THR A 107 -2.43 -0.46 -11.15
CA THR A 107 -3.13 -1.45 -10.33
C THR A 107 -3.31 -0.97 -8.89
N TRP A 108 -2.25 -0.44 -8.27
CA TRP A 108 -2.29 0.08 -6.91
C TRP A 108 -3.24 1.29 -6.77
N GLN A 109 -3.21 2.24 -7.71
CA GLN A 109 -4.15 3.37 -7.71
C GLN A 109 -5.61 2.91 -7.87
N ALA A 110 -5.86 1.87 -8.68
CA ALA A 110 -7.21 1.32 -8.81
C ALA A 110 -7.73 0.73 -7.49
N GLU A 111 -6.89 0.01 -6.74
CA GLU A 111 -7.28 -0.53 -5.43
C GLU A 111 -7.43 0.56 -4.37
N ILE A 112 -6.62 1.63 -4.39
CA ILE A 112 -6.83 2.81 -3.53
C ILE A 112 -8.19 3.45 -3.80
N GLU A 113 -8.58 3.57 -5.07
CA GLU A 113 -9.87 4.15 -5.45
C GLU A 113 -11.05 3.27 -5.03
N GLU A 114 -10.93 1.94 -5.13
CA GLU A 114 -11.93 1.02 -4.57
C GLU A 114 -11.98 1.10 -3.04
N ALA A 115 -10.82 1.21 -2.38
CA ALA A 115 -10.74 1.37 -0.93
C ALA A 115 -11.50 2.61 -0.45
N ARG A 116 -11.29 3.75 -1.12
CA ARG A 116 -12.03 5.00 -0.85
C ARG A 116 -13.53 4.83 -1.07
N ARG A 117 -13.95 4.20 -2.18
CA ARG A 117 -15.38 3.95 -2.47
C ARG A 117 -16.06 3.11 -1.41
N ASN A 118 -15.40 2.06 -0.93
CA ASN A 118 -15.94 1.17 0.09
C ASN A 118 -15.98 1.86 1.46
N ALA A 119 -14.89 2.50 1.86
CA ALA A 119 -14.80 3.16 3.16
C ALA A 119 -15.75 4.36 3.31
N ALA A 120 -16.05 5.08 2.22
CA ALA A 120 -16.98 6.22 2.23
C ALA A 120 -18.44 5.83 2.57
N ARG A 121 -18.79 4.54 2.47
CA ARG A 121 -20.14 4.02 2.76
C ARG A 121 -20.35 3.61 4.22
N HIS A 122 -19.29 3.68 5.03
CA HIS A 122 -19.27 3.17 6.39
C HIS A 122 -18.87 4.28 7.36
N ALA A 123 -19.46 4.32 8.56
CA ALA A 123 -18.95 5.10 9.69
C ALA A 123 -17.69 4.45 10.27
N LEU A 124 -16.92 5.20 11.07
CA LEU A 124 -15.67 4.68 11.67
C LEU A 124 -15.93 3.50 12.64
N ASP A 125 -17.10 3.48 13.27
CA ASP A 125 -17.52 2.43 14.20
C ASP A 125 -18.24 1.25 13.50
N ASP A 126 -18.49 1.35 12.19
CA ASP A 126 -19.12 0.25 11.46
C ASP A 126 -18.17 -0.95 11.38
N LEU A 127 -18.76 -2.13 11.54
CA LEU A 127 -18.03 -3.40 11.59
C LEU A 127 -17.95 -4.03 10.20
N SER A 128 -16.78 -4.58 9.91
CA SER A 128 -16.48 -5.33 8.70
C SER A 128 -17.26 -6.65 8.61
N VAL A 129 -17.41 -7.14 7.39
CA VAL A 129 -17.98 -8.47 7.11
C VAL A 129 -16.98 -9.57 7.51
N GLY A 130 -15.70 -9.34 7.19
CA GLY A 130 -14.59 -10.22 7.53
C GLY A 130 -14.31 -10.23 9.03
N LYS A 131 -13.69 -11.33 9.48
CA LYS A 131 -13.42 -11.57 10.90
C LYS A 131 -11.95 -11.91 11.11
N GLY A 132 -11.40 -11.48 12.24
CA GLY A 132 -10.05 -11.83 12.65
C GLY A 132 -9.91 -13.34 12.84
N ARG A 133 -8.86 -13.94 12.27
CA ARG A 133 -8.64 -15.40 12.36
C ARG A 133 -8.44 -15.88 13.81
N SER A 134 -7.84 -15.04 14.66
CA SER A 134 -7.53 -15.38 16.05
C SER A 134 -8.70 -15.15 17.01
N THR A 135 -9.49 -14.09 16.78
CA THR A 135 -10.58 -13.69 17.69
C THR A 135 -11.96 -14.16 17.22
N GLY A 136 -12.15 -14.34 15.91
CA GLY A 136 -13.46 -14.57 15.30
C GLY A 136 -14.37 -13.33 15.27
N GLU A 137 -13.85 -12.18 15.68
CA GLU A 137 -14.57 -10.91 15.78
C GLU A 137 -14.35 -10.03 14.53
N PRO A 138 -15.34 -9.23 14.13
CA PRO A 138 -15.17 -8.26 13.05
C PRO A 138 -14.32 -7.08 13.50
N PHE A 139 -13.71 -6.40 12.52
CA PHE A 139 -12.94 -5.17 12.72
C PHE A 139 -13.82 -3.94 12.47
N SER A 140 -13.66 -2.86 13.23
CA SER A 140 -14.25 -1.57 12.86
C SER A 140 -13.47 -0.91 11.73
N LEU A 141 -14.10 -0.03 10.94
CA LEU A 141 -13.38 0.75 9.93
C LEU A 141 -12.24 1.59 10.56
N ARG A 142 -12.44 2.11 11.78
CA ARG A 142 -11.38 2.81 12.55
C ARG A 142 -10.15 1.92 12.77
N TRP A 143 -10.37 0.65 13.12
CA TRP A 143 -9.28 -0.30 13.30
C TRP A 143 -8.56 -0.55 11.98
N ILE A 144 -9.32 -0.75 10.89
CA ILE A 144 -8.77 -0.99 9.55
C ILE A 144 -7.91 0.19 9.09
N TYR A 145 -8.38 1.43 9.22
CA TYR A 145 -7.59 2.61 8.87
C TYR A 145 -6.27 2.68 9.66
N THR A 146 -6.35 2.49 10.98
CA THR A 146 -5.15 2.50 11.84
C THR A 146 -4.15 1.44 11.42
N HIS A 147 -4.60 0.23 11.09
CA HIS A 147 -3.73 -0.85 10.65
C HIS A 147 -3.12 -0.59 9.27
N ILE A 148 -3.89 -0.08 8.31
CA ILE A 148 -3.34 0.25 6.98
C ILE A 148 -2.30 1.38 7.06
N ILE A 149 -2.52 2.38 7.92
CA ILE A 149 -1.51 3.41 8.19
C ILE A 149 -0.22 2.78 8.73
N GLU A 150 -0.32 1.83 9.66
CA GLU A 150 0.82 1.10 10.19
C GLU A 150 1.55 0.28 9.11
N GLU A 151 0.82 -0.46 8.28
CA GLU A 151 1.38 -1.21 7.15
C GLU A 151 2.19 -0.30 6.22
N TYR A 152 1.62 0.82 5.78
CA TYR A 152 2.36 1.78 4.96
C TYR A 152 3.54 2.41 5.71
N ALA A 153 3.40 2.78 6.98
CA ALA A 153 4.48 3.39 7.73
C ALA A 153 5.68 2.44 7.85
N ARG A 154 5.41 1.16 8.15
CA ARG A 154 6.40 0.08 8.18
C ARG A 154 7.10 -0.07 6.82
N HIS A 155 6.33 -0.17 5.74
CA HIS A 155 6.88 -0.38 4.40
C HIS A 155 7.56 0.85 3.80
N ASN A 156 7.14 2.06 4.16
CA ASN A 156 7.85 3.28 3.78
C ASN A 156 9.24 3.33 4.40
N GLY A 157 9.41 2.86 5.64
CA GLY A 157 10.74 2.73 6.25
C GLY A 157 11.65 1.73 5.51
N HIS A 158 11.08 0.63 4.99
CA HIS A 158 11.83 -0.27 4.09
C HIS A 158 12.17 0.41 2.76
N ALA A 159 11.22 1.16 2.18
CA ALA A 159 11.40 1.87 0.92
C ALA A 159 12.51 2.93 0.99
N ASP A 160 12.72 3.57 2.15
CA ASP A 160 13.84 4.49 2.37
C ASP A 160 15.20 3.79 2.16
N LEU A 161 15.41 2.66 2.84
CA LEU A 161 16.66 1.90 2.74
C LEU A 161 16.86 1.33 1.32
N LEU A 162 15.79 0.87 0.68
CA LEU A 162 15.85 0.39 -0.70
C LEU A 162 16.24 1.52 -1.65
N ARG A 163 15.60 2.69 -1.53
CA ARG A 163 15.89 3.85 -2.40
C ARG A 163 17.34 4.32 -2.25
N GLU A 164 17.79 4.49 -1.01
CA GLU A 164 19.17 4.91 -0.73
C GLU A 164 20.19 3.92 -1.31
N ARG A 165 19.91 2.61 -1.24
CA ARG A 165 20.79 1.59 -1.80
C ARG A 165 20.79 1.53 -3.32
N VAL A 166 19.69 1.92 -3.97
CA VAL A 166 19.54 1.92 -5.42
C VAL A 166 20.26 3.10 -6.08
N ASP A 167 20.12 4.32 -5.55
CA ASP A 167 20.67 5.52 -6.19
C ASP A 167 21.28 6.57 -5.25
N GLY A 168 21.35 6.29 -3.95
CA GLY A 168 21.89 7.20 -2.94
C GLY A 168 20.93 8.31 -2.49
N THR A 169 19.70 8.36 -3.03
CA THR A 169 18.70 9.34 -2.59
C THR A 169 18.18 8.96 -1.20
N THR A 170 18.31 9.86 -0.25
CA THR A 170 17.80 9.68 1.12
C THR A 170 16.34 10.15 1.23
N GLY A 171 15.60 9.56 2.18
CA GLY A 171 14.28 10.03 2.58
C GLY A 171 14.28 11.24 3.50
N ASP A 172 13.07 11.74 3.80
CA ASP A 172 12.77 12.69 4.88
C ASP A 172 12.32 11.93 6.12
#